data_AF-A0AAV5CCX6-F1
#
_entry.id   AF-A0AAV5CCX6-F1
#
_cell.length_a   1.000
_cell.length_b   1.000
_cell.length_c   1.000
_cell.angle_alpha   90.00
_cell.angle_beta   90.00
_cell.angle_gamma   90.00
#
_symmetry.space_group_name_H-M   'P 1'
#
loop_
_entity.id
_entity.type
_entity.pdbx_description
1 polymer ?
#
loop_
_entity_poly.entity_id
_entity_poly.type
_entity_poly.pdbx_seq_one_letter_code
_entity_poly.pdbx_strand_id
1 'polypeptide(L)'
;MMRHREEACGNASTRAPGALLAFPLSIPGTAFYKCMQGRNNVMRTLKRQLDERRNAAAAMRETVDFFHLVIDELDRPDSVLNENIALDLLFLLLFASHETTSIGLTAILKFLSNNPKALQELTVTLYQKDQRS
;
A
#
# COMPACT_ATOMS: atom_id res chain seq x y z
N MET A 1 9.14 -12.46 -35.71
CA MET A 1 10.46 -11.88 -35.36
C MET A 1 10.31 -11.47 -33.89
N MET A 2 11.12 -12.05 -32.98
CA MET A 2 10.73 -12.36 -31.57
C MET A 2 9.46 -13.27 -31.51
N ARG A 3 8.99 -13.85 -30.39
CA ARG A 3 9.64 -14.79 -29.42
C ARG A 3 10.40 -14.26 -28.16
N HIS A 4 10.02 -14.82 -26.99
CA HIS A 4 10.58 -14.71 -25.60
C HIS A 4 10.50 -13.32 -24.94
N ARG A 5 10.21 -13.13 -23.64
CA ARG A 5 10.02 -13.98 -22.42
C ARG A 5 9.22 -13.09 -21.40
N GLU A 6 8.52 -13.50 -20.34
CA GLU A 6 8.47 -14.73 -19.54
C GLU A 6 7.04 -15.14 -19.15
N GLU A 7 6.80 -16.46 -19.14
CA GLU A 7 5.71 -17.07 -18.39
C GLU A 7 6.21 -17.43 -16.98
N ALA A 8 5.64 -16.82 -15.94
CA ALA A 8 5.63 -17.31 -14.55
C ALA A 8 4.66 -16.42 -13.74
N CYS A 9 3.61 -16.88 -13.08
CA CYS A 9 3.40 -18.19 -12.47
C CYS A 9 1.91 -18.57 -12.53
N GLY A 10 1.54 -19.44 -13.47
CA GLY A 10 0.20 -20.03 -13.55
C GLY A 10 0.19 -21.47 -13.02
N ASN A 11 0.16 -21.66 -11.69
CA ASN A 11 -0.28 -22.90 -11.02
C ASN A 11 -0.19 -22.86 -9.48
N ALA A 12 -0.90 -21.94 -8.83
CA ALA A 12 -1.14 -22.02 -7.38
C ALA A 12 -2.60 -21.75 -7.03
N SER A 13 -3.50 -22.63 -7.50
CA SER A 13 -4.86 -22.72 -6.96
C SER A 13 -4.81 -23.37 -5.58
N THR A 14 -4.36 -22.59 -4.60
CA THR A 14 -4.56 -22.84 -3.17
C THR A 14 -4.49 -21.49 -2.48
N ARG A 15 -5.49 -21.19 -1.67
CA ARG A 15 -5.59 -19.97 -0.87
C ARG A 15 -4.60 -20.08 0.29
N ALA A 16 -3.31 -19.98 -0.02
CA ALA A 16 -2.28 -19.80 0.99
C ALA A 16 -2.70 -18.60 1.85
N PRO A 17 -2.68 -18.72 3.19
CA PRO A 17 -2.90 -17.56 4.04
C PRO A 17 -1.80 -16.54 3.66
N GLY A 18 -2.17 -15.26 3.58
CA GLY A 18 -1.37 -14.23 2.91
C GLY A 18 0.08 -14.14 3.39
N ALA A 19 0.94 -13.42 2.68
CA ALA A 19 2.39 -13.44 2.92
C ALA A 19 2.84 -13.24 4.39
N LEU A 20 2.03 -12.55 5.21
CA LEU A 20 2.15 -12.38 6.67
C LEU A 20 2.02 -13.66 7.51
N LEU A 21 1.24 -14.62 7.01
CA LEU A 21 0.85 -15.87 7.69
C LEU A 21 1.62 -17.08 7.13
N ALA A 22 2.60 -16.84 6.26
CA ALA A 22 3.54 -17.85 5.79
C ALA A 22 4.50 -18.23 6.93
N PHE A 23 4.83 -19.52 7.03
CA PHE A 23 5.84 -19.98 7.99
C PHE A 23 7.22 -19.32 7.67
N PRO A 24 7.95 -18.80 8.68
CA PRO A 24 9.06 -17.86 8.47
C PRO A 24 10.38 -18.54 8.01
N LEU A 25 10.36 -19.08 6.79
CA LEU A 25 11.53 -19.69 6.14
C LEU A 25 12.10 -18.76 5.07
N SER A 26 13.29 -18.22 5.31
CA SER A 26 14.03 -17.37 4.35
C SER A 26 14.68 -18.15 3.19
N ILE A 27 13.97 -19.14 2.64
CA ILE A 27 14.46 -20.00 1.55
C ILE A 27 13.91 -19.49 0.20
N PRO A 28 14.76 -19.32 -0.84
CA PRO A 28 14.32 -18.93 -2.17
C PRO A 28 13.15 -19.78 -2.70
N GLY A 29 12.15 -19.11 -3.29
CA GLY A 29 10.92 -19.74 -3.78
C GLY A 29 9.73 -19.71 -2.81
N THR A 30 9.97 -19.67 -1.49
CA THR A 30 8.91 -19.59 -0.47
C THR A 30 8.14 -18.26 -0.50
N ALA A 31 6.91 -18.27 0.02
CA ALA A 31 6.10 -17.06 0.16
C ALA A 31 6.74 -16.03 1.11
N PHE A 32 7.34 -16.48 2.23
CA PHE A 32 8.03 -15.61 3.18
C PHE A 32 9.27 -14.94 2.55
N TYR A 33 10.11 -15.68 1.82
CA TYR A 33 11.26 -15.10 1.11
C TYR A 33 10.83 -14.07 0.04
N LYS A 34 9.75 -14.34 -0.70
CA LYS A 34 9.16 -13.37 -1.65
C LYS A 34 8.66 -12.11 -0.93
N CYS A 35 8.00 -12.27 0.23
CA CYS A 35 7.55 -11.16 1.07
C CYS A 35 8.70 -10.27 1.53
N MET A 36 9.77 -10.86 2.06
CA MET A 36 10.94 -10.13 2.55
C MET A 36 11.65 -9.35 1.45
N GLN A 37 11.76 -9.91 0.24
CA GLN A 37 12.28 -9.17 -0.92
C GLN A 37 11.36 -7.99 -1.29
N GLY A 38 10.04 -8.19 -1.25
CA GLY A 38 9.04 -7.13 -1.45
C GLY A 38 9.20 -5.99 -0.44
N ARG A 39 9.25 -6.30 0.87
CA ARG A 39 9.53 -5.31 1.92
C ARG A 39 10.82 -4.56 1.65
N ASN A 40 11.93 -5.26 1.39
CA ASN A 40 13.23 -4.62 1.15
C ASN A 40 13.21 -3.69 -0.07
N ASN A 41 12.41 -4.00 -1.10
CA ASN A 41 12.22 -3.12 -2.25
C ASN A 41 11.42 -1.87 -1.88
N VAL A 42 10.30 -2.02 -1.18
CA VAL A 42 9.46 -0.88 -0.75
C VAL A 42 10.23 0.03 0.21
N MET A 43 10.96 -0.53 1.19
CA MET A 43 11.79 0.26 2.11
C MET A 43 12.85 1.10 1.36
N ARG A 44 13.46 0.56 0.30
CA ARG A 44 14.41 1.30 -0.54
C ARG A 44 13.73 2.46 -1.27
N THR A 45 12.53 2.25 -1.80
CA THR A 45 11.74 3.30 -2.45
C THR A 45 11.30 4.38 -1.46
N LEU A 46 10.82 4.00 -0.27
CA LEU A 46 10.42 4.92 0.80
C LEU A 46 11.62 5.77 1.27
N LYS A 47 12.79 5.16 1.49
CA LYS A 47 14.01 5.90 1.84
C LYS A 47 14.37 6.93 0.78
N ARG A 48 14.43 6.53 -0.49
CA ARG A 48 14.70 7.46 -1.60
C ARG A 48 13.71 8.63 -1.61
N GLN A 49 12.42 8.36 -1.43
CA GLN A 49 11.35 9.38 -1.44
C GLN A 49 11.37 10.31 -0.21
N LEU A 50 11.85 9.82 0.93
CA LEU A 50 12.11 10.60 2.14
C LEU A 50 13.33 11.52 1.94
N ASP A 51 14.45 10.96 1.46
CA ASP A 51 15.69 11.68 1.18
C ASP A 51 15.47 12.76 0.10
N GLU A 52 14.75 12.45 -0.99
CA GLU A 52 14.39 13.39 -2.07
C GLU A 52 13.63 14.61 -1.53
N ARG A 53 12.65 14.41 -0.64
CA ARG A 53 11.85 15.50 -0.03
C ARG A 53 12.58 16.27 1.06
N ARG A 54 13.38 15.58 1.88
CA ARG A 54 14.14 16.22 2.98
C ARG A 54 15.24 17.14 2.46
N ASN A 55 15.86 16.77 1.33
CA ASN A 55 16.88 17.58 0.66
C ASN A 55 16.32 18.61 -0.34
N ALA A 56 15.01 18.57 -0.65
CA ALA A 56 14.37 19.58 -1.48
C ALA A 56 14.35 20.94 -0.74
N ALA A 57 14.66 22.01 -1.47
CA ALA A 57 14.69 23.36 -0.89
C ALA A 57 13.32 23.74 -0.31
N ALA A 58 13.31 24.49 0.80
CA ALA A 58 12.09 24.85 1.53
C ALA A 58 10.99 25.51 0.67
N ALA A 59 11.39 26.17 -0.43
CA ALA A 59 10.48 26.79 -1.40
C ALA A 59 9.65 25.79 -2.25
N MET A 60 10.02 24.49 -2.30
CA MET A 60 9.27 23.46 -3.03
C MET A 60 8.23 22.73 -2.17
N ARG A 61 8.05 23.12 -0.90
CA ARG A 61 7.11 22.48 0.05
C ARG A 61 5.65 22.97 -0.14
N GLU A 62 5.20 23.14 -1.38
CA GLU A 62 3.85 23.67 -1.69
C GLU A 62 2.71 22.68 -1.38
N THR A 63 3.00 21.38 -1.30
CA THR A 63 2.03 20.33 -1.00
C THR A 63 2.36 19.61 0.31
N VAL A 64 1.50 19.78 1.33
CA VAL A 64 1.62 19.03 2.59
C VAL A 64 1.13 17.60 2.39
N ASP A 65 2.06 16.68 2.11
CA ASP A 65 1.82 15.23 2.14
C ASP A 65 2.26 14.60 3.49
N PHE A 66 2.04 13.30 3.65
CA PHE A 66 2.42 12.61 4.89
C PHE A 66 3.94 12.51 5.10
N PHE A 67 4.76 12.56 4.04
CA PHE A 67 6.21 12.63 4.18
C PHE A 67 6.65 13.97 4.76
N HIS A 68 5.99 15.08 4.41
CA HIS A 68 6.26 16.38 5.04
C HIS A 68 6.04 16.33 6.56
N LEU A 69 4.92 15.74 7.01
CA LEU A 69 4.65 15.58 8.45
C LEU A 69 5.70 14.69 9.15
N VAL A 70 6.14 13.62 8.50
CA VAL A 70 7.20 12.72 8.99
C VAL A 70 8.57 13.43 9.05
N ILE A 71 8.91 14.25 8.06
CA ILE A 71 10.16 15.02 8.02
C ILE A 71 10.15 16.12 9.10
N ASP A 72 9.05 16.86 9.23
CA ASP A 72 8.93 17.94 10.22
C ASP A 72 8.89 17.43 11.67
N GLU A 73 8.61 16.14 11.90
CA GLU A 73 8.81 15.48 13.20
C GLU A 73 10.23 14.90 13.34
N LEU A 74 10.82 14.34 12.29
CA LEU A 74 12.18 13.79 12.26
C LEU A 74 13.27 14.86 12.44
N ASP A 75 13.02 16.09 12.00
CA ASP A 75 13.94 17.23 12.12
C ASP A 75 13.84 17.95 13.49
N ARG A 76 12.97 17.50 14.42
CA ARG A 76 12.84 18.09 15.77
C ARG A 76 13.98 17.66 16.69
N PRO A 77 14.51 18.57 17.54
CA PRO A 77 15.65 18.29 18.40
C PRO A 77 15.37 17.19 19.45
N ASP A 78 14.14 17.14 19.98
CA ASP A 78 13.71 16.17 21.00
C ASP A 78 12.87 15.03 20.41
N SER A 79 13.03 14.73 19.11
CA SER A 79 12.19 13.74 18.43
C SER A 79 12.43 12.32 18.91
N VAL A 80 11.34 11.60 19.20
CA VAL A 80 11.35 10.13 19.36
C VAL A 80 11.49 9.43 18.00
N LEU A 81 11.17 10.15 16.91
CA LEU A 81 11.22 9.63 15.55
C LEU A 81 12.65 9.71 15.01
N ASN A 82 13.23 8.56 14.67
CA ASN A 82 14.45 8.46 13.87
C ASN A 82 14.15 7.91 12.48
N GLU A 83 15.12 7.97 11.56
CA GLU A 83 14.93 7.59 10.15
C GLU A 83 14.40 6.15 9.99
N ASN A 84 14.89 5.19 10.78
CA ASN A 84 14.44 3.80 10.70
C ASN A 84 12.98 3.68 11.16
N ILE A 85 12.62 4.32 12.27
CA ILE A 85 11.22 4.32 12.77
C ILE A 85 10.30 5.04 11.77
N ALA A 86 10.75 6.14 11.16
CA ALA A 86 10.01 6.86 10.12
C ALA A 86 9.72 5.97 8.91
N LEU A 87 10.72 5.23 8.43
CA LEU A 87 10.56 4.31 7.30
C LEU A 87 9.68 3.10 7.64
N ASP A 88 9.81 2.54 8.84
CA ASP A 88 8.94 1.44 9.30
C ASP A 88 7.50 1.92 9.53
N LEU A 89 7.26 3.15 10.00
CA LEU A 89 5.92 3.75 10.09
C LEU A 89 5.30 3.99 8.72
N LEU A 90 6.07 4.57 7.78
CA LEU A 90 5.64 4.77 6.39
C LEU A 90 5.27 3.43 5.73
N PHE A 91 6.10 2.40 5.92
CA PHE A 91 5.83 1.06 5.42
C PHE A 91 4.60 0.43 6.09
N LEU A 92 4.48 0.51 7.42
CA LEU A 92 3.38 -0.05 8.19
C LEU A 92 2.03 0.54 7.77
N LEU A 93 1.94 1.87 7.62
CA LEU A 93 0.70 2.55 7.23
C LEU A 93 0.32 2.25 5.78
N LEU A 94 1.28 2.26 4.85
CA LEU A 94 1.06 1.89 3.46
C LEU A 94 0.59 0.43 3.34
N PHE A 95 1.26 -0.48 4.04
CA PHE A 95 0.95 -1.91 4.01
C PHE A 95 -0.41 -2.21 4.65
N ALA A 96 -0.69 -1.65 5.83
CA ALA A 96 -1.96 -1.83 6.52
C ALA A 96 -3.13 -1.32 5.67
N SER A 97 -3.03 -0.11 5.12
CA SER A 97 -4.08 0.47 4.28
C SER A 97 -4.32 -0.34 3.00
N HIS A 98 -3.27 -0.88 2.36
CA HIS A 98 -3.40 -1.72 1.17
C HIS A 98 -4.16 -3.02 1.46
N GLU A 99 -3.73 -3.79 2.47
CA GLU A 99 -4.38 -5.05 2.84
C GLU A 99 -5.85 -4.85 3.25
N THR A 100 -6.13 -3.88 4.15
CA THR A 100 -7.51 -3.67 4.64
C THR A 100 -8.43 -3.10 3.57
N THR A 101 -7.95 -2.15 2.76
CA THR A 101 -8.78 -1.52 1.71
C THR A 101 -9.06 -2.48 0.58
N SER A 102 -8.09 -3.32 0.19
CA SER A 102 -8.29 -4.36 -0.82
C SER A 102 -9.37 -5.36 -0.38
N ILE A 103 -9.31 -5.84 0.86
CA ILE A 103 -10.32 -6.75 1.43
C ILE A 103 -11.69 -6.05 1.53
N GLY A 104 -11.73 -4.82 2.05
CA GLY A 104 -12.95 -4.04 2.21
C GLY A 104 -13.65 -3.75 0.88
N LEU A 105 -12.91 -3.26 -0.12
CA LEU A 105 -13.43 -3.00 -1.46
C LEU A 105 -13.91 -4.29 -2.14
N THR A 106 -13.15 -5.38 -2.03
CA THR A 106 -13.57 -6.69 -2.55
C THR A 106 -14.87 -7.16 -1.89
N ALA A 107 -15.03 -6.96 -0.59
CA ALA A 107 -16.25 -7.30 0.13
C ALA A 107 -17.44 -6.42 -0.34
N ILE A 108 -17.26 -5.11 -0.43
CA ILE A 108 -18.27 -4.16 -0.93
C ILE A 108 -18.75 -4.57 -2.32
N LEU A 109 -17.82 -4.78 -3.27
CA LEU A 109 -18.14 -5.19 -4.64
C LEU A 109 -18.87 -6.54 -4.67
N LYS A 110 -18.46 -7.50 -3.83
CA LYS A 110 -19.12 -8.81 -3.71
C LYS A 110 -20.55 -8.70 -3.16
N PHE A 111 -20.78 -7.88 -2.13
CA PHE A 111 -22.11 -7.70 -1.54
C PHE A 111 -23.06 -6.96 -2.49
N LEU A 112 -22.57 -5.92 -3.18
CA LEU A 112 -23.37 -5.19 -4.18
C LEU A 112 -23.71 -6.06 -5.40
N SER A 113 -22.74 -6.81 -5.93
CA SER A 113 -22.95 -7.75 -7.05
C SER A 113 -23.97 -8.85 -6.71
N ASN A 114 -24.00 -9.30 -5.45
CA ASN A 114 -24.95 -10.29 -4.97
C ASN A 114 -26.33 -9.71 -4.59
N ASN A 115 -26.49 -8.39 -4.50
CA ASN A 115 -27.74 -7.73 -4.10
C ASN A 115 -28.07 -6.57 -5.06
N PRO A 116 -28.70 -6.85 -6.22
CA PRO A 116 -28.99 -5.83 -7.23
C PRO A 116 -29.96 -4.75 -6.73
N LYS A 117 -30.78 -5.02 -5.71
CA LYS A 117 -31.65 -4.00 -5.10
C LYS A 117 -30.81 -2.94 -4.36
N ALA A 118 -29.87 -3.37 -3.52
CA ALA A 118 -28.97 -2.47 -2.82
C ALA A 118 -28.06 -1.68 -3.80
N LEU A 119 -27.62 -2.30 -4.89
CA LEU A 119 -26.87 -1.62 -5.95
C LEU A 119 -27.72 -0.57 -6.68
N GLN A 120 -28.98 -0.87 -6.99
CA GLN A 120 -29.90 0.08 -7.61
C GLN A 120 -30.18 1.28 -6.69
N GLU A 121 -30.47 1.02 -5.41
CA GLU A 121 -30.73 2.05 -4.39
C GLU A 121 -29.51 2.97 -4.20
N LEU A 122 -28.30 2.39 -4.12
CA LEU A 122 -27.04 3.13 -4.06
C LEU A 122 -26.86 4.02 -5.31
N THR A 123 -27.11 3.47 -6.50
CA THR A 123 -26.96 4.20 -7.78
C THR A 123 -27.92 5.39 -7.86
N VAL A 124 -29.19 5.20 -7.51
CA VAL A 124 -30.19 6.28 -7.47
C VAL A 124 -29.81 7.35 -6.44
N THR A 125 -29.36 6.93 -5.25
CA THR A 125 -28.95 7.86 -4.19
C THR A 125 -27.72 8.68 -4.59
N LEU A 126 -26.73 8.09 -5.26
CA LEU A 126 -25.56 8.80 -5.76
C LEU A 126 -25.95 9.81 -6.85
N TYR A 127 -26.82 9.45 -7.79
CA TYR A 127 -27.32 10.36 -8.82
C TYR A 127 -28.09 11.55 -8.23
N GLN A 128 -28.93 11.31 -7.21
CA GLN A 128 -29.64 12.37 -6.49
C GLN A 128 -28.71 13.29 -5.66
N LYS A 129 -27.56 12.78 -5.20
CA LYS A 129 -26.56 13.57 -4.48
C LYS A 129 -25.75 14.45 -5.43
N ASP A 130 -25.39 13.93 -6.59
CA ASP A 130 -24.72 14.66 -7.68
C ASP A 130 -25.55 15.85 -8.15
N GLN A 131 -26.85 15.65 -8.41
CA GLN A 131 -27.81 16.69 -8.78
C GLN A 131 -28.15 17.71 -7.66
N ARG A 132 -27.55 17.58 -6.46
CA ARG A 132 -27.75 18.49 -5.31
C ARG A 132 -26.47 19.23 -4.91
N SER A 133 -25.33 18.91 -5.53
CA SER A 133 -24.04 19.55 -5.29
C SER A 133 -23.74 20.67 -6.29
#